data_AF-A0AAU8H0X7-F1
#
_entry.id   AF-A0AAU8H0X7-F1
#
_cell.length_a   1.000
_cell.length_b   1.000
_cell.length_c   1.000
_cell.angle_alpha   90.00
_cell.angle_beta   90.00
_cell.angle_gamma   90.00
#
_symmetry.space_group_name_H-M   'P 1'
#
loop_
_entity.id
_entity.type
_entity.pdbx_description
1 polymer ?
#
loop_
_entity_poly.entity_id
_entity_poly.type
_entity_poly.pdbx_seq_one_letter_code
_entity_poly.pdbx_strand_id
1 'polypeptide(L)' 'MKSLEEIKEKLKELKPYLKERYKVKEIGIFGSYVRGEQREKSDLDILVGFDESAEIGLLEFVHLENFLSVYLG' A
#
# COMPACT_ATOMS: atom_id res chain seq x y z
N MET A 1 -6.06 -4.34 -15.76
CA MET A 1 -5.91 -3.49 -14.56
C MET A 1 -6.77 -4.06 -13.44
N LYS A 2 -6.30 -3.99 -12.19
CA LYS A 2 -7.16 -4.27 -11.03
C LYS A 2 -8.07 -3.07 -10.77
N SER A 3 -9.30 -3.33 -10.39
CA SER A 3 -10.22 -2.30 -9.91
C SER A 3 -9.78 -1.78 -8.53
N LEU A 4 -10.25 -0.58 -8.18
CA LEU A 4 -10.02 -0.01 -6.85
C LEU A 4 -10.53 -0.94 -5.74
N GLU A 5 -11.61 -1.66 -5.97
CA GLU A 5 -12.21 -2.55 -4.97
C GLU A 5 -11.35 -3.80 -4.76
N GLU A 6 -10.82 -4.41 -5.83
CA GLU A 6 -9.86 -5.52 -5.72
C GLU A 6 -8.57 -5.10 -4.97
N ILE A 7 -8.09 -3.87 -5.21
CA ILE A 7 -6.92 -3.34 -4.49
C ILE A 7 -7.24 -3.17 -3.01
N LYS A 8 -8.40 -2.62 -2.66
CA LYS A 8 -8.83 -2.49 -1.26
C LYS A 8 -8.96 -3.84 -0.57
N GLU A 9 -9.50 -4.85 -1.23
CA GLU A 9 -9.63 -6.20 -0.67
C GLU A 9 -8.25 -6.79 -0.37
N LYS A 10 -7.31 -6.71 -1.32
CA LYS A 10 -5.92 -7.14 -1.10
C LYS A 10 -5.25 -6.39 0.05
N LEU A 11 -5.43 -5.06 0.13
CA LEU A 11 -4.86 -4.27 1.22
C LEU A 11 -5.46 -4.66 2.58
N LYS A 12 -6.75 -5.02 2.64
CA LYS A 12 -7.37 -5.55 3.87
C LYS A 12 -6.76 -6.89 4.27
N GLU A 13 -6.53 -7.79 3.32
CA GLU A 13 -5.89 -9.09 3.56
C GLU A 13 -4.44 -8.96 4.04
N LEU A 14 -3.69 -8.01 3.47
CA LEU A 14 -2.30 -7.74 3.84
C LEU A 14 -2.15 -6.97 5.16
N LYS A 15 -3.19 -6.24 5.59
CA LYS A 15 -3.13 -5.34 6.75
C LYS A 15 -2.59 -5.99 8.04
N PRO A 16 -2.97 -7.23 8.42
CA PRO A 16 -2.40 -7.89 9.59
C PRO A 16 -0.88 -8.07 9.49
N TYR A 17 -0.39 -8.54 8.34
CA TYR A 17 1.04 -8.71 8.08
C TYR A 17 1.78 -7.38 8.08
N LEU A 18 1.23 -6.35 7.42
CA LEU A 18 1.81 -5.02 7.38
C LEU A 18 1.92 -4.39 8.77
N LYS A 19 0.90 -4.60 9.61
CA LYS A 19 0.90 -4.17 11.02
C LYS A 19 1.98 -4.89 11.84
N GLU A 20 2.11 -6.21 11.67
CA GLU A 20 3.06 -7.00 12.45
C GLU A 20 4.51 -6.72 12.04
N ARG A 21 4.81 -6.77 10.73
CA ARG A 21 6.17 -6.66 10.19
C ARG A 21 6.69 -5.24 10.10
N TYR A 22 5.83 -4.29 9.76
CA TYR A 22 6.21 -2.90 9.44
C TYR A 22 5.56 -1.87 10.36
N LYS A 23 4.78 -2.31 11.37
CA LYS A 23 4.05 -1.38 12.26
C LYS A 23 3.16 -0.40 11.49
N VAL A 24 2.65 -0.81 10.33
CA VAL A 24 1.69 -0.01 9.57
C VAL A 24 0.39 0.06 10.36
N LYS A 25 0.01 1.28 10.74
CA LYS A 25 -1.23 1.60 11.46
C LYS A 25 -2.38 1.81 10.48
N GLU A 26 -2.11 2.52 9.39
CA GLU A 26 -3.07 2.86 8.36
C GLU A 26 -2.47 2.79 6.96
N ILE A 27 -3.31 2.46 5.99
CA ILE A 27 -2.96 2.43 4.58
C ILE A 27 -4.10 3.07 3.79
N GLY A 28 -3.75 4.01 2.93
CA GLY A 28 -4.67 4.74 2.08
C GLY A 28 -4.26 4.62 0.62
N ILE A 29 -5.25 4.48 -0.26
CA ILE A 29 -5.04 4.62 -1.71
C ILE A 29 -5.22 6.09 -2.03
N PHE A 30 -4.31 6.65 -2.82
CA PHE A 30 -4.35 8.04 -3.25
C PHE A 30 -4.27 8.14 -4.77
N GLY A 31 -4.33 9.36 -5.29
CA GLY A 31 -4.09 9.62 -6.71
C GLY A 31 -5.23 9.21 -7.66
N SER A 32 -4.85 8.80 -8.86
CA SER A 32 -5.76 8.64 -10.01
C SER A 32 -6.85 7.57 -9.77
N TYR A 33 -6.54 6.53 -9.01
CA TYR A 33 -7.45 5.43 -8.66
C TYR A 33 -8.67 5.88 -7.84
N VAL A 34 -8.51 6.88 -6.97
CA VAL A 34 -9.62 7.41 -6.16
C VAL A 34 -10.49 8.36 -6.98
N ARG A 35 -9.92 9.03 -7.98
CA ARG A 35 -10.64 9.96 -8.87
C ARG A 35 -11.36 9.28 -10.03
N GLY A 36 -11.16 7.97 -10.24
CA GLY A 36 -11.71 7.25 -11.39
C GLY A 36 -11.02 7.61 -12.71
N GLU A 37 -9.86 8.25 -12.66
CA GLU A 37 -9.10 8.75 -13.82
C GLU A 37 -7.99 7.78 -14.25
N GLN A 38 -7.88 6.62 -13.60
CA GLN A 38 -6.84 5.64 -13.89
C GLN A 38 -6.98 5.06 -15.31
N ARG A 39 -5.85 4.92 -16.00
CA ARG A 39 -5.70 4.29 -17.32
C ARG A 39 -4.84 3.04 -17.20
N GLU A 40 -4.74 2.24 -18.27
CA GLU A 40 -3.97 0.97 -18.26
C GLU A 40 -2.53 1.06 -17.76
N LYS A 41 -1.91 2.24 -17.84
CA LYS A 41 -0.54 2.51 -17.39
C LYS A 41 -0.48 3.39 -16.13
N SER A 42 -1.58 3.56 -15.41
CA SER A 42 -1.60 4.40 -14.21
C SER A 42 -0.90 3.71 -13.05
N ASP A 43 0.02 4.43 -12.43
CA ASP A 43 0.65 4.03 -11.18
C ASP A 43 -0.38 4.03 -10.04
N LEU A 44 -0.17 3.13 -9.07
CA LEU A 44 -0.98 3.04 -7.86
C LEU A 44 -0.28 3.80 -6.73
N ASP A 45 -0.82 4.97 -6.39
CA ASP A 45 -0.29 5.77 -5.29
C ASP A 45 -0.84 5.27 -3.94
N ILE A 46 0.06 5.00 -2.99
CA ILE A 46 -0.28 4.51 -1.65
C ILE A 46 0.35 5.39 -0.60
N LEU A 47 -0.44 5.74 0.42
CA LEU A 47 0.03 6.38 1.64
C LEU A 47 0.02 5.36 2.77
N VAL A 48 1.11 5.29 3.51
CA VAL A 48 1.25 4.45 4.70
C VAL A 48 1.48 5.33 5.92
N GLY A 49 0.64 5.13 6.94
CA GLY A 49 0.83 5.72 8.25
C GLY A 49 1.36 4.66 9.21
N PHE A 50 2.48 4.96 9.86
CA PHE A 50 3.13 4.06 10.80
C PHE A 50 2.67 4.33 12.23
N ASP A 51 2.76 3.32 13.08
CA ASP A 51 2.64 3.48 14.53
C ASP A 51 3.79 4.34 15.08
N GLU A 52 3.56 5.05 16.19
CA GLU A 52 4.60 5.89 16.82
C GLU A 52 5.81 5.07 17.30
N SER A 53 5.61 3.78 17.55
CA SER A 53 6.68 2.83 17.90
C SER A 53 7.44 2.25 16.71
N ALA A 54 7.12 2.67 15.48
CA ALA A 54 7.74 2.13 14.28
C ALA A 54 9.18 2.66 14.10
N GLU A 55 10.15 1.76 14.22
CA GLU A 55 11.53 2.00 13.81
C GLU A 55 11.73 1.52 12.37
N ILE A 56 11.35 2.35 11.39
CA ILE A 56 11.55 2.06 9.97
C ILE A 56 12.65 2.95 9.40
N GLY A 57 13.74 2.31 8.96
CA GLY A 57 14.77 2.93 8.16
C GLY A 57 14.41 2.95 6.68
N LEU A 58 15.28 3.59 5.88
CA LEU A 58 15.11 3.69 4.44
C LEU A 58 15.04 2.31 3.75
N LEU A 59 15.85 1.34 4.20
CA LEU A 59 15.88 0.02 3.59
C LEU A 59 14.60 -0.77 3.88
N GLU A 60 14.06 -0.68 5.09
CA GLU A 60 12.78 -1.29 5.44
C GLU A 60 11.63 -0.63 4.67
N PHE A 61 11.70 0.68 4.47
CA PHE A 61 10.72 1.42 3.68
C PHE A 61 10.72 0.99 2.21
N VAL A 62 11.90 0.88 1.58
CA VAL A 62 12.05 0.35 0.22
C VAL A 62 11.61 -1.11 0.13
N HIS A 63 11.85 -1.92 1.16
CA HIS A 63 11.36 -3.30 1.19
C HIS A 63 9.83 -3.37 1.28
N LEU A 64 9.20 -2.49 2.05
CA LEU A 64 7.74 -2.36 2.10
C LEU A 64 7.18 -1.94 0.74
N GLU A 65 7.78 -0.97 0.07
CA GLU A 65 7.38 -0.55 -1.29
C GLU A 65 7.45 -1.73 -2.26
N ASN A 66 8.59 -2.40 -2.34
CA ASN A 66 8.77 -3.57 -3.22
C ASN A 66 7.78 -4.70 -2.90
N PHE A 67 7.51 -4.95 -1.62
CA PHE A 67 6.50 -5.91 -1.21
C PHE A 67 5.12 -5.52 -1.74
N LEU A 68 4.68 -4.27 -1.54
CA LEU A 68 3.38 -3.82 -2.02
C LEU A 68 3.28 -3.90 -3.55
N SER A 69 4.33 -3.51 -4.28
CA SER A 69 4.37 -3.60 -5.75
C SER A 69 4.18 -5.04 -6.24
N VAL A 70 4.85 -6.02 -5.63
CA VAL A 70 4.70 -7.44 -6.03
C VAL A 70 3.27 -7.95 -5.81
N TYR A 71 2.63 -7.60 -4.68
CA TYR A 71 1.33 -8.14 -4.33
C TYR A 71 0.16 -7.40 -5.01
N LEU A 72 0.31 -6.09 -5.22
CA LEU A 72 -0.68 -5.23 -5.83
C LEU A 72 -0.55 -5.14 -7.34
N GLY A 73 0.58 -5.57 -7.92
CA GLY A 73 0.80 -5.70 -9.36
C GLY A 73 0.90 -4.36 -10.03
#